data_AF-A0A0C9UFV2-F1
#
_entry.id   AF-A0A0C9UFV2-F1
#
_cell.length_a   1.000
_cell.length_b   1.000
_cell.length_c   1.000
_cell.angle_alpha   90.00
_cell.angle_beta   90.00
_cell.angle_gamma   90.00
#
_symmetry.space_group_name_H-M   'P 1'
#
loop_
_entity.id
_entity.type
_entity.pdbx_description
1 polymer ?
#
loop_
_entity_poly.entity_id
_entity_poly.type
_entity_poly.pdbx_seq_one_letter_code
_entity_poly.pdbx_strand_id
1 'polypeptide(L)'
;KILRVMEKGWAPGTQSTYGSGLLLFHVFCDEQNISEATRCPVNPTLLLAFVAAYSGYYSRSTISNSLHGVHAWHLLHRVNWVPFKDELAAVLTGATRLAPTGSKRALREPWTTDMLTRVCQVLDLNSHFNIAWYTVLTTIFWSMAQLGEFLVQGLNGFKEDKHITRAGVRIEKNEGSQVMVFTLPWTKAAPRGERVFWSRVNPARNRYLRVVDARDSSERKASLLRVHGHGLCISSVLKYLLRGLSFEQAKSMGRWNSDSFALYLHQHPVVLAPYIQRVLL
;
A
#
# COMPACT_ATOMS: atom_id res chain seq x y z
N LYS A 1 -19.42 18.67 21.42
CA LYS A 1 -18.20 17.97 21.92
C LYS A 1 -18.09 16.53 21.38
N ILE A 2 -19.14 15.70 21.48
CA ILE A 2 -19.12 14.29 21.03
C ILE A 2 -18.80 14.14 19.53
N LEU A 3 -19.48 14.87 18.64
CA LEU A 3 -19.25 14.77 17.18
C LEU A 3 -17.80 15.09 16.79
N ARG A 4 -17.23 16.16 17.33
CA ARG A 4 -15.81 16.52 17.12
C ARG A 4 -14.85 15.42 17.56
N VAL A 5 -15.19 14.65 18.59
CA VAL A 5 -14.35 13.51 19.03
C VAL A 5 -14.54 12.32 18.08
N MET A 6 -15.77 12.04 17.64
CA MET A 6 -16.05 10.99 16.66
C MET A 6 -15.34 11.24 15.32
N GLU A 7 -15.36 12.49 14.84
CA GLU A 7 -14.64 12.92 13.63
C GLU A 7 -13.14 12.61 13.73
N LYS A 8 -12.53 12.82 14.91
CA LYS A 8 -11.11 12.49 15.16
C LYS A 8 -10.83 10.98 15.20
N GLY A 9 -11.86 10.13 15.22
CA GLY A 9 -11.73 8.69 15.07
C GLY A 9 -11.26 8.26 13.67
N TRP A 10 -11.43 9.11 12.66
CA TRP A 10 -10.96 8.82 11.30
C TRP A 10 -9.67 9.58 10.98
N ALA A 11 -8.73 8.89 10.31
CA ALA A 11 -7.54 9.52 9.77
C ALA A 11 -7.91 10.57 8.70
N PRO A 12 -7.12 11.65 8.51
CA PRO A 12 -7.44 12.70 7.54
C PRO A 12 -7.68 12.19 6.11
N GLY A 13 -6.93 11.18 5.67
CA GLY A 13 -7.15 10.55 4.36
C GLY A 13 -8.49 9.81 4.25
N THR A 14 -8.93 9.19 5.36
CA THR A 14 -10.25 8.54 5.45
C THR A 14 -11.36 9.59 5.41
N GLN A 15 -11.22 10.70 6.15
CA GLN A 15 -12.17 11.82 6.12
C GLN A 15 -12.33 12.39 4.70
N SER A 16 -11.21 12.62 3.99
CA SER A 16 -11.23 13.09 2.60
C SER A 16 -11.90 12.09 1.65
N THR A 17 -11.62 10.79 1.81
CA THR A 17 -12.25 9.74 1.01
C THR A 17 -13.76 9.66 1.27
N TYR A 18 -14.17 9.69 2.53
CA TYR A 18 -15.57 9.65 2.94
C TYR A 18 -16.32 10.90 2.49
N GLY A 19 -15.72 12.09 2.63
CA GLY A 19 -16.30 13.34 2.15
C GLY A 19 -16.50 13.35 0.64
N SER A 20 -15.52 12.87 -0.14
CA SER A 20 -15.65 12.74 -1.60
C SER A 20 -16.76 11.75 -1.99
N GLY A 21 -16.84 10.64 -1.26
CA GLY A 21 -17.88 9.64 -1.46
C GLY A 21 -19.29 10.11 -1.08
N LEU A 22 -19.41 10.89 -0.02
CA LEU A 22 -20.66 11.53 0.39
C LEU A 22 -21.11 12.58 -0.63
N LEU A 23 -20.18 13.38 -1.15
CA LEU A 23 -20.47 14.32 -2.23
C LEU A 23 -21.04 13.60 -3.47
N LEU A 24 -20.43 12.47 -3.87
CA LEU A 24 -20.93 11.67 -5.00
C LEU A 24 -22.39 11.20 -4.77
N PHE A 25 -22.73 10.83 -3.53
CA PHE A 25 -24.09 10.47 -3.16
C PHE A 25 -25.06 11.66 -3.25
N HIS A 26 -24.65 12.84 -2.78
CA HIS A 26 -25.47 14.06 -2.89
C HIS A 26 -25.72 14.46 -4.34
N VAL A 27 -24.71 14.42 -5.21
CA VAL A 27 -24.85 14.70 -6.65
C VAL A 27 -25.87 13.75 -7.27
N PHE A 28 -25.79 12.45 -6.97
CA PHE A 28 -26.79 11.49 -7.43
C PHE A 28 -28.20 11.83 -6.91
N CYS A 29 -28.33 12.18 -5.63
CA CYS A 29 -29.62 12.60 -5.09
C CYS A 29 -30.16 13.87 -5.76
N ASP A 30 -29.30 14.84 -6.09
CA ASP A 30 -29.68 16.05 -6.82
C ASP A 30 -30.21 15.69 -8.22
N GLU A 31 -29.50 14.83 -8.95
CA GLU A 31 -29.91 14.34 -10.28
C GLU A 31 -31.25 13.57 -10.25
N GLN A 32 -31.52 12.86 -9.16
CA GLN A 32 -32.79 12.14 -8.94
C GLN A 32 -33.88 13.01 -8.29
N ASN A 33 -33.63 14.32 -8.11
CA ASN A 33 -34.55 15.27 -7.46
C ASN A 33 -34.97 14.86 -6.04
N ILE A 34 -34.07 14.20 -5.30
CA ILE A 34 -34.30 13.79 -3.91
C ILE A 34 -33.94 14.93 -2.97
N SER A 35 -34.90 15.44 -2.21
CA SER A 35 -34.68 16.52 -1.24
C SER A 35 -33.61 16.16 -0.20
N GLU A 36 -32.72 17.10 0.13
CA GLU A 36 -31.65 16.91 1.12
C GLU A 36 -32.18 16.45 2.49
N ALA A 37 -33.33 16.98 2.90
CA ALA A 37 -33.99 16.60 4.15
C ALA A 37 -34.36 15.10 4.22
N THR A 38 -34.45 14.43 3.07
CA THR A 38 -34.79 13.00 2.97
C THR A 38 -33.58 12.09 2.71
N ARG A 39 -32.36 12.66 2.67
CA ARG A 39 -31.13 11.90 2.41
C ARG A 39 -30.58 11.22 3.69
N CYS A 40 -30.96 11.69 4.89
CA CYS A 40 -30.66 11.05 6.17
C CYS A 40 -31.88 11.14 7.12
N PRO A 41 -32.52 10.01 7.51
CA PRO A 41 -32.18 8.63 7.16
C PRO A 41 -32.32 8.35 5.67
N VAL A 42 -31.32 7.68 5.10
CA VAL A 42 -31.36 7.24 3.72
C VAL A 42 -32.33 6.07 3.57
N ASN A 43 -33.19 6.15 2.56
CA ASN A 43 -34.02 5.00 2.18
C ASN A 43 -33.11 3.88 1.63
N PRO A 44 -33.21 2.63 2.12
CA PRO A 44 -32.39 1.52 1.63
C PRO A 44 -32.49 1.30 0.11
N THR A 45 -33.67 1.50 -0.49
CA THR A 45 -33.86 1.44 -1.95
C THR A 45 -33.06 2.51 -2.67
N LEU A 46 -32.96 3.72 -2.09
CA LEU A 46 -32.14 4.80 -2.63
C LEU A 46 -30.64 4.46 -2.60
N LEU A 47 -30.18 3.76 -1.56
CA LEU A 47 -28.80 3.22 -1.52
C LEU A 47 -28.55 2.20 -2.63
N LEU A 48 -29.49 1.27 -2.86
CA LEU A 48 -29.37 0.29 -3.93
C LEU A 48 -29.36 0.97 -5.31
N ALA A 49 -30.23 1.96 -5.51
CA ALA A 49 -30.28 2.76 -6.74
C ALA A 49 -28.97 3.53 -6.96
N PHE A 50 -28.39 4.12 -5.92
CA PHE A 50 -27.08 4.77 -5.98
C PHE A 50 -25.98 3.81 -6.44
N VAL A 51 -25.90 2.61 -5.83
CA VAL A 51 -24.90 1.60 -6.22
C VAL A 51 -25.12 1.15 -7.67
N ALA A 52 -26.37 0.93 -8.07
CA ALA A 52 -26.72 0.53 -9.43
C ALA A 52 -26.33 1.61 -10.46
N ALA A 53 -26.64 2.89 -10.20
CA ALA A 53 -26.35 3.99 -11.11
C ALA A 53 -24.86 4.15 -11.43
N TYR A 54 -24.00 3.87 -10.45
CA TYR A 54 -22.54 4.00 -10.59
C TYR A 54 -21.83 2.68 -10.91
N SER A 55 -22.57 1.57 -10.97
CA SER A 55 -22.04 0.29 -11.46
C SER A 55 -21.70 0.40 -12.93
N GLY A 56 -20.49 -0.03 -13.31
CA GLY A 56 -20.01 0.12 -14.70
C GLY A 56 -19.20 1.40 -14.96
N TYR A 57 -19.32 2.41 -14.10
CA TYR A 57 -18.49 3.63 -14.18
C TYR A 57 -17.32 3.59 -13.19
N TYR A 58 -17.54 3.04 -11.99
CA TYR A 58 -16.54 2.99 -10.93
C TYR A 58 -16.21 1.56 -10.51
N SER A 59 -15.06 1.40 -9.86
CA SER A 59 -14.67 0.13 -9.24
C SER A 59 -15.54 -0.15 -8.01
N ARG A 60 -15.64 -1.43 -7.63
CA ARG A 60 -16.31 -1.84 -6.37
C ARG A 60 -15.74 -1.09 -5.15
N SER A 61 -14.42 -0.87 -5.10
CA SER A 61 -13.80 -0.19 -3.97
C SER A 61 -14.17 1.29 -3.88
N THR A 62 -14.29 1.99 -5.01
CA THR A 62 -14.76 3.38 -5.04
C THR A 62 -16.22 3.50 -4.59
N ILE A 63 -17.09 2.62 -5.08
CA ILE A 63 -18.52 2.62 -4.67
C ILE A 63 -18.64 2.28 -3.18
N SER A 64 -17.88 1.29 -2.70
CA SER A 64 -17.85 0.93 -1.28
C SER A 64 -17.34 2.07 -0.40
N ASN A 65 -16.29 2.79 -0.80
CA ASN A 65 -15.82 3.98 -0.09
C ASN A 65 -16.89 5.07 0.01
N SER A 66 -17.72 5.21 -1.03
CA SER A 66 -18.84 6.15 -1.02
C SER A 66 -19.92 5.74 -0.03
N LEU A 67 -20.30 4.46 -0.01
CA LEU A 67 -21.22 3.92 1.00
C LEU A 67 -20.69 4.11 2.43
N HIS A 68 -19.39 3.94 2.66
CA HIS A 68 -18.80 4.22 3.97
C HIS A 68 -18.90 5.70 4.35
N GLY A 69 -18.78 6.62 3.38
CA GLY A 69 -19.02 8.05 3.59
C GLY A 69 -20.46 8.34 4.00
N VAL A 70 -21.44 7.75 3.31
CA VAL A 70 -22.88 7.88 3.67
C VAL A 70 -23.16 7.27 5.04
N HIS A 71 -22.57 6.12 5.37
CA HIS A 71 -22.70 5.51 6.70
C HIS A 71 -22.07 6.37 7.80
N ALA A 72 -20.88 6.92 7.56
CA ALA A 72 -20.22 7.83 8.50
C ALA A 72 -21.07 9.09 8.76
N TRP A 73 -21.73 9.61 7.73
CA TRP A 73 -22.68 10.71 7.86
C TRP A 73 -23.87 10.33 8.77
N HIS A 74 -24.48 9.16 8.57
CA HIS A 74 -25.55 8.66 9.46
C HIS A 74 -25.10 8.52 10.91
N LEU A 75 -23.89 7.99 11.11
CA LEU A 75 -23.30 7.84 12.43
C LEU A 75 -23.11 9.18 13.15
N LEU A 76 -22.64 10.21 12.43
CA LEU A 76 -22.49 11.57 12.97
C LEU A 76 -23.85 12.21 13.30
N HIS A 77 -24.87 11.98 12.47
CA HIS A 77 -26.22 12.48 12.73
C HIS A 77 -27.02 11.63 13.72
N ARG A 78 -26.42 10.54 14.24
CA ARG A 78 -27.04 9.57 15.17
C ARG A 78 -28.33 8.96 14.63
N VAL A 79 -28.36 8.76 13.32
CA VAL A 79 -29.47 8.13 12.62
C VAL A 79 -29.15 6.66 12.41
N ASN A 80 -30.15 5.80 12.59
CA ASN A 80 -29.96 4.36 12.47
C ASN A 80 -29.54 3.97 11.05
N TRP A 81 -28.54 3.11 10.93
CA TRP A 81 -28.03 2.61 9.66
C TRP A 81 -28.57 1.20 9.42
N VAL A 82 -29.60 1.08 8.59
CA VAL A 82 -30.29 -0.18 8.31
C VAL A 82 -30.37 -0.43 6.80
N PRO A 83 -29.24 -0.70 6.12
CA PRO A 83 -29.28 -1.09 4.72
C PRO A 83 -29.89 -2.50 4.57
N PHE A 84 -30.51 -2.77 3.43
CA PHE A 84 -30.85 -4.11 2.98
C PHE A 84 -29.55 -4.90 2.70
N LYS A 85 -29.06 -5.63 3.70
CA LYS A 85 -27.69 -6.17 3.70
C LYS A 85 -27.44 -7.15 2.55
N ASP A 86 -28.40 -8.05 2.30
CA ASP A 86 -28.25 -9.11 1.31
C ASP A 86 -28.36 -8.54 -0.11
N GLU A 87 -29.32 -7.65 -0.33
CA GLU A 87 -29.50 -6.92 -1.57
C GLU A 87 -28.30 -6.01 -1.86
N LEU A 88 -27.80 -5.29 -0.85
CA LEU A 88 -26.60 -4.45 -1.00
C LEU A 88 -25.38 -5.31 -1.36
N ALA A 89 -25.23 -6.48 -0.74
CA ALA A 89 -24.17 -7.43 -1.09
C ALA A 89 -24.33 -7.97 -2.53
N ALA A 90 -25.55 -8.28 -2.94
CA ALA A 90 -25.86 -8.74 -4.29
C ALA A 90 -25.56 -7.65 -5.34
N VAL A 91 -26.03 -6.42 -5.13
CA VAL A 91 -25.78 -5.29 -6.05
C VAL A 91 -24.29 -4.94 -6.09
N LEU A 92 -23.57 -4.93 -4.96
CA LEU A 92 -22.11 -4.73 -4.96
C LEU A 92 -21.38 -5.86 -5.71
N THR A 93 -21.89 -7.09 -5.68
CA THR A 93 -21.35 -8.21 -6.46
C THR A 93 -21.59 -8.00 -7.96
N GLY A 94 -22.78 -7.54 -8.33
CA GLY A 94 -23.08 -7.06 -9.69
C GLY A 94 -22.13 -5.95 -10.13
N ALA A 95 -21.94 -4.93 -9.29
CA ALA A 95 -21.02 -3.82 -9.53
C ALA A 95 -19.59 -4.27 -9.80
N THR A 96 -19.09 -5.29 -9.07
CA THR A 96 -17.77 -5.89 -9.33
C THR A 96 -17.67 -6.48 -10.74
N ARG A 97 -18.73 -7.15 -11.21
CA ARG A 97 -18.78 -7.79 -12.53
C ARG A 97 -18.90 -6.76 -13.65
N LEU A 98 -19.63 -5.68 -13.41
CA LEU A 98 -19.84 -4.58 -14.35
C LEU A 98 -18.66 -3.59 -14.38
N ALA A 99 -17.80 -3.59 -13.35
CA ALA A 99 -16.71 -2.63 -13.21
C ALA A 99 -15.89 -2.48 -14.51
N PRO A 100 -15.60 -1.25 -14.96
CA PRO A 100 -14.94 -1.03 -16.24
C PRO A 100 -13.58 -1.72 -16.27
N THR A 101 -13.20 -2.28 -17.42
CA THR A 101 -11.92 -2.99 -17.57
C THR A 101 -10.73 -2.12 -17.18
N GLY A 102 -10.78 -0.81 -17.51
CA GLY A 102 -9.78 0.18 -17.11
C GLY A 102 -9.68 0.47 -15.60
N SER A 103 -10.68 0.07 -14.80
CA SER A 103 -10.63 0.19 -13.34
C SER A 103 -9.77 -0.90 -12.69
N LYS A 104 -9.49 -1.99 -13.41
CA LYS A 104 -8.57 -3.04 -12.97
C LYS A 104 -7.16 -2.60 -13.30
N ARG A 105 -6.41 -2.23 -12.27
CA ARG A 105 -5.00 -1.89 -12.43
C ARG A 105 -4.23 -3.15 -12.83
N ALA A 106 -3.50 -3.09 -13.95
CA ALA A 106 -2.55 -4.14 -14.31
C ALA A 106 -1.55 -4.38 -13.16
N LEU A 107 -1.13 -5.64 -13.00
CA LEU A 107 -0.04 -6.00 -12.09
C LEU A 107 1.16 -5.12 -12.43
N ARG A 108 1.70 -4.41 -11.44
CA ARG A 108 2.85 -3.53 -11.66
C ARG A 108 4.08 -4.40 -11.87
N GLU A 109 4.85 -4.13 -12.93
CA GLU A 109 6.11 -4.83 -13.12
C GLU A 109 7.04 -4.58 -11.91
N PRO A 110 7.62 -5.63 -11.33
CA PRO A 110 8.57 -5.48 -10.24
C PRO A 110 9.88 -4.85 -10.75
N TRP A 111 10.44 -3.97 -9.95
CA TRP A 111 11.81 -3.50 -10.04
C TRP A 111 12.80 -4.64 -9.81
N THR A 112 13.70 -4.86 -10.75
CA THR A 112 14.78 -5.83 -10.55
C THR A 112 16.02 -5.18 -9.93
N THR A 113 16.92 -5.99 -9.37
CA THR A 113 18.23 -5.51 -8.92
C THR A 113 19.06 -4.92 -10.05
N ASP A 114 18.86 -5.39 -11.29
CA ASP A 114 19.53 -4.85 -12.47
C ASP A 114 18.99 -3.47 -12.83
N MET A 115 17.68 -3.23 -12.66
CA MET A 115 17.11 -1.88 -12.81
C MET A 115 17.73 -0.92 -11.80
N LEU A 116 17.86 -1.31 -10.53
CA LEU A 116 18.52 -0.49 -9.50
C LEU A 116 19.98 -0.20 -9.85
N THR A 117 20.70 -1.21 -10.34
CA THR A 117 22.12 -1.07 -10.72
C THR A 117 22.28 -0.14 -11.93
N ARG A 118 21.43 -0.28 -12.94
CA ARG A 118 21.42 0.59 -14.13
C ARG A 118 21.11 2.03 -13.77
N VAL A 119 20.17 2.25 -12.84
CA VAL A 119 19.90 3.59 -12.30
C VAL A 119 21.15 4.19 -11.68
N CYS A 120 21.87 3.43 -10.84
CA CYS A 120 23.11 3.91 -10.21
C CYS A 120 24.15 4.35 -11.26
N GLN A 121 24.27 3.63 -12.37
CA GLN A 121 25.25 3.90 -13.43
C GLN A 121 24.99 5.21 -14.20
N VAL A 122 23.75 5.70 -14.23
CA VAL A 122 23.38 6.91 -14.98
C VAL A 122 23.17 8.12 -14.09
N LEU A 123 23.21 7.95 -12.77
CA LEU A 123 23.07 9.04 -11.82
C LEU A 123 24.40 9.80 -11.68
N ASP A 124 24.33 11.14 -11.74
CA ASP A 124 25.47 11.98 -11.39
C ASP A 124 25.74 11.90 -9.88
N LEU A 125 26.90 11.34 -9.52
CA LEU A 125 27.35 11.15 -8.14
C LEU A 125 27.84 12.44 -7.47
N ASN A 126 27.93 13.55 -8.20
CA ASN A 126 28.23 14.87 -7.61
C ASN A 126 26.95 15.62 -7.21
N SER A 127 25.79 15.18 -7.69
CA SER A 127 24.49 15.73 -7.31
C SER A 127 24.00 15.14 -5.99
N HIS A 128 23.94 15.98 -4.95
CA HIS A 128 23.37 15.59 -3.65
C HIS A 128 21.94 15.06 -3.77
N PHE A 129 21.15 15.58 -4.72
CA PHE A 129 19.80 15.08 -5.00
C PHE A 129 19.81 13.65 -5.51
N ASN A 130 20.68 13.33 -6.48
CA ASN A 130 20.79 11.99 -7.06
C ASN A 130 21.25 10.96 -6.01
N ILE A 131 22.22 11.33 -5.18
CA ILE A 131 22.69 10.48 -4.07
C ILE A 131 21.56 10.19 -3.08
N ALA A 132 20.85 11.23 -2.65
CA ALA A 132 19.74 11.10 -1.70
C ALA A 132 18.61 10.24 -2.29
N TRP A 133 18.24 10.49 -3.55
CA TRP A 133 17.21 9.75 -4.25
C TRP A 133 17.56 8.26 -4.37
N TYR A 134 18.81 7.93 -4.75
CA TYR A 134 19.28 6.55 -4.85
C TYR A 134 19.36 5.86 -3.47
N THR A 135 19.78 6.59 -2.45
CA THR A 135 19.86 6.08 -1.07
C THR A 135 18.47 5.74 -0.55
N VAL A 136 17.47 6.59 -0.78
CA VAL A 136 16.09 6.30 -0.39
C VAL A 136 15.52 5.12 -1.19
N LEU A 137 15.75 5.09 -2.50
CA LEU A 137 15.30 4.00 -3.38
C LEU A 137 15.82 2.64 -2.89
N THR A 138 17.12 2.54 -2.63
CA THR A 138 17.77 1.31 -2.18
C THR A 138 17.37 0.96 -0.75
N THR A 139 17.22 1.95 0.14
CA THR A 139 16.74 1.73 1.51
C THR A 139 15.33 1.13 1.50
N ILE A 140 14.40 1.73 0.76
CA ILE A 140 13.03 1.23 0.64
C ILE A 140 13.00 -0.20 0.09
N PHE A 141 13.80 -0.45 -0.95
CA PHE A 141 13.87 -1.78 -1.55
C PHE A 141 14.41 -2.83 -0.58
N TRP A 142 15.53 -2.57 0.10
CA TRP A 142 16.17 -3.58 0.94
C TRP A 142 15.57 -3.68 2.34
N SER A 143 14.84 -2.69 2.83
CA SER A 143 14.11 -2.78 4.10
C SER A 143 12.63 -3.12 3.93
N MET A 144 12.17 -3.37 2.70
CA MET A 144 10.76 -3.62 2.38
C MET A 144 9.82 -2.53 2.91
N ALA A 145 10.31 -1.28 2.93
CA ALA A 145 9.62 -0.15 3.52
C ALA A 145 8.58 0.46 2.58
N GLN A 146 7.72 1.30 3.14
CA GLN A 146 6.79 2.11 2.35
C GLN A 146 7.44 3.45 1.98
N LEU A 147 7.10 3.97 0.80
CA LEU A 147 7.66 5.22 0.29
C LEU A 147 7.46 6.40 1.25
N GLY A 148 6.28 6.49 1.86
CA GLY A 148 5.93 7.57 2.80
C GLY A 148 6.66 7.50 4.15
N GLU A 149 7.43 6.45 4.42
CA GLU A 149 8.24 6.34 5.65
C GLU A 149 9.57 7.10 5.51
N PHE A 150 10.06 7.25 4.28
CA PHE A 150 11.35 7.88 3.97
C PHE A 150 11.23 9.16 3.14
N LEU A 151 10.07 9.40 2.52
CA LEU A 151 9.81 10.60 1.73
C LEU A 151 8.73 11.48 2.35
N VAL A 152 8.93 12.79 2.19
CA VAL A 152 8.01 13.84 2.62
C VAL A 152 7.13 14.27 1.45
N GLN A 153 5.87 14.58 1.72
CA GLN A 153 4.96 15.13 0.71
C GLN A 153 5.16 16.66 0.59
N GLY A 154 5.99 17.07 -0.38
CA GLY A 154 6.25 18.47 -0.69
C GLY A 154 7.28 19.13 0.23
N LEU A 155 7.73 20.33 -0.16
CA LEU A 155 8.83 21.06 0.51
C LEU A 155 8.52 21.42 1.96
N ASN A 156 7.25 21.75 2.26
CA ASN A 156 6.81 22.17 3.59
C ASN A 156 6.11 21.05 4.38
N GLY A 157 6.22 19.80 3.92
CA GLY A 157 5.53 18.66 4.52
C GLY A 157 6.26 18.04 5.71
N PHE A 158 7.49 18.47 5.99
CA PHE A 158 8.34 17.84 7.01
C PHE A 158 7.78 18.08 8.42
N LYS A 159 7.86 17.04 9.24
CA LYS A 159 7.37 16.99 10.62
C LYS A 159 8.26 16.05 11.40
N GLU A 160 8.92 16.55 12.44
CA GLU A 160 9.92 15.80 13.21
C GLU A 160 9.31 14.59 13.95
N ASP A 161 8.06 14.71 14.39
CA ASP A 161 7.29 13.62 15.02
C ASP A 161 6.86 12.52 14.05
N LYS A 162 7.01 12.74 12.73
CA LYS A 162 6.53 11.79 11.70
C LYS A 162 7.58 11.31 10.71
N HIS A 163 8.64 12.09 10.50
CA HIS A 163 9.62 11.80 9.46
C HIS A 163 10.99 11.57 10.08
N ILE A 164 11.69 10.56 9.56
CA ILE A 164 13.03 10.23 10.00
C ILE A 164 14.00 11.39 9.73
N THR A 165 14.89 11.64 10.68
CA THR A 165 16.03 12.56 10.55
C THR A 165 17.34 11.77 10.52
N ARG A 166 18.45 12.46 10.27
CA ARG A 166 19.81 11.86 10.34
C ARG A 166 20.09 11.18 11.69
N ALA A 167 19.50 11.67 12.78
CA ALA A 167 19.67 11.08 14.12
C ALA A 167 19.05 9.68 14.25
N GLY A 168 18.05 9.37 13.41
CA GLY A 168 17.40 8.07 13.33
C GLY A 168 18.16 7.05 12.48
N VAL A 169 19.25 7.43 11.82
CA VAL A 169 20.06 6.52 10.97
C VAL A 169 21.32 6.10 11.72
N ARG A 170 21.53 4.80 11.89
CA ARG A 170 22.69 4.24 12.60
C ARG A 170 23.20 2.99 11.93
N ILE A 171 24.49 2.69 12.13
CA ILE A 171 25.07 1.40 11.78
C ILE A 171 25.26 0.63 13.08
N GLU A 172 24.67 -0.55 13.16
CA GLU A 172 24.78 -1.46 14.29
C GLU A 172 25.50 -2.75 13.87
N LYS A 173 26.11 -3.45 14.83
CA LYS A 173 26.65 -4.79 14.61
C LYS A 173 25.64 -5.80 15.14
N ASN A 174 25.20 -6.70 14.27
CA ASN A 174 24.37 -7.85 14.64
C ASN A 174 25.03 -9.13 14.12
N GLU A 175 25.28 -10.10 15.00
CA GLU A 175 25.88 -11.42 14.66
C GLU A 175 27.14 -11.31 13.75
N GLY A 176 27.99 -10.31 14.01
CA GLY A 176 29.21 -10.08 13.24
C GLY A 176 29.01 -9.47 11.85
N SER A 177 27.81 -9.01 11.52
CA SER A 177 27.48 -8.26 10.30
C SER A 177 27.13 -6.81 10.62
N GLN A 178 27.49 -5.88 9.73
CA GLN A 178 27.04 -4.49 9.83
C GLN A 178 25.63 -4.36 9.27
N VAL A 179 24.74 -3.77 10.05
CA VAL A 179 23.33 -3.55 9.73
C VAL A 179 23.08 -2.05 9.74
N MET A 180 22.47 -1.53 8.68
CA MET A 180 21.97 -0.17 8.65
C MET A 180 20.57 -0.15 9.24
N VAL A 181 20.40 0.64 10.29
CA VAL A 181 19.17 0.73 11.08
C VAL A 181 18.58 2.12 10.93
N PHE A 182 17.27 2.16 10.74
CA PHE A 182 16.45 3.35 10.62
C PHE A 182 15.37 3.32 11.70
N THR A 183 15.47 4.23 12.67
CA THR A 183 14.45 4.44 13.70
C THR A 183 13.44 5.44 13.15
N LEU A 184 12.28 4.92 12.72
CA LEU A 184 11.18 5.73 12.21
C LEU A 184 10.36 6.25 13.41
N PRO A 185 10.11 7.57 13.51
CA PRO A 185 9.34 8.12 14.63
C PRO A 185 7.85 7.78 14.55
N TRP A 186 7.34 7.49 13.35
CA TRP A 186 5.94 7.15 13.10
C TRP A 186 5.80 6.29 11.86
N THR A 187 4.92 5.29 11.93
CA THR A 187 4.33 4.65 10.75
C THR A 187 2.83 4.49 10.95
N LYS A 188 2.11 4.18 9.86
CA LYS A 188 0.66 3.94 9.94
C LYS A 188 0.32 2.79 10.89
N ALA A 189 1.19 1.78 10.99
CA ALA A 189 1.00 0.62 11.85
C ALA A 189 1.57 0.82 13.27
N ALA A 190 2.62 1.63 13.42
CA ALA A 190 3.26 1.93 14.69
C ALA A 190 3.31 3.45 14.94
N PRO A 191 2.25 4.05 15.53
CA PRO A 191 2.20 5.49 15.79
C PRO A 191 3.23 6.00 16.79
N ARG A 192 3.88 5.11 17.55
CA ARG A 192 4.98 5.43 18.48
C ARG A 192 6.36 5.16 17.86
N GLY A 193 6.40 4.90 16.56
CA GLY A 193 7.61 4.58 15.83
C GLY A 193 7.96 3.10 15.88
N GLU A 194 8.87 2.74 14.98
CA GLU A 194 9.41 1.38 14.85
C GLU A 194 10.77 1.43 14.15
N ARG A 195 11.48 0.30 14.12
CA ARG A 195 12.77 0.19 13.45
C ARG A 195 12.62 -0.62 12.18
N VAL A 196 13.21 -0.11 11.10
CA VAL A 196 13.45 -0.89 9.88
C VAL A 196 14.94 -0.95 9.62
N PHE A 197 15.40 -1.99 8.97
CA PHE A 197 16.82 -2.20 8.77
C PHE A 197 17.10 -3.00 7.50
N TRP A 198 18.29 -2.85 6.98
CA TRP A 198 18.84 -3.72 5.94
C TRP A 198 20.33 -3.91 6.18
N SER A 199 20.87 -5.01 5.69
CA SER A 199 22.29 -5.32 5.85
C SER A 199 22.89 -5.81 4.54
N ARG A 200 24.19 -5.58 4.36
CA ARG A 200 24.93 -6.19 3.28
C ARG A 200 25.19 -7.64 3.66
N VAL A 201 24.62 -8.57 2.91
CA VAL A 201 24.84 -10.00 3.13
C VAL A 201 26.29 -10.32 2.77
N ASN A 202 27.05 -10.88 3.72
CA ASN A 202 28.28 -11.61 3.39
C ASN A 202 27.88 -13.06 3.04
N PRO A 203 28.01 -13.49 1.77
CA PRO A 203 27.57 -14.82 1.33
C PRO A 203 28.22 -15.97 2.11
N ALA A 204 29.36 -15.75 2.77
CA ALA A 204 30.04 -16.76 3.56
C ALA A 204 29.39 -17.05 4.93
N ARG A 205 28.60 -16.12 5.50
CA ARG A 205 28.17 -16.17 6.92
C ARG A 205 26.68 -16.44 7.15
N ASN A 206 25.84 -16.39 6.12
CA ASN A 206 24.41 -16.60 6.31
C ASN A 206 23.98 -17.99 5.83
N ARG A 207 23.64 -18.88 6.78
CA ARG A 207 23.23 -20.27 6.50
C ARG A 207 21.93 -20.34 5.65
N TYR A 208 21.14 -19.26 5.60
CA TYR A 208 19.86 -19.20 4.89
C TYR A 208 19.94 -18.70 3.44
N LEU A 209 21.08 -18.16 2.98
CA LEU A 209 21.23 -17.52 1.66
C LEU A 209 22.23 -18.22 0.72
N ARG A 210 22.58 -19.48 0.99
CA ARG A 210 23.55 -20.24 0.18
C ARG A 210 23.04 -20.69 -1.20
N VAL A 211 21.86 -20.27 -1.65
CA VAL A 211 21.27 -20.74 -2.90
C VAL A 211 21.00 -19.57 -3.84
N VAL A 212 21.66 -19.64 -5.00
CA VAL A 212 21.51 -18.84 -6.23
C VAL A 212 22.13 -17.44 -6.25
N ASP A 213 23.40 -17.40 -6.66
CA ASP A 213 23.96 -16.28 -7.43
C ASP A 213 24.20 -16.80 -8.86
N ALA A 214 23.16 -16.75 -9.69
CA ALA A 214 23.28 -17.05 -11.11
C ALA A 214 22.17 -16.33 -11.89
N ARG A 215 22.60 -15.30 -12.62
CA ARG A 215 22.06 -14.76 -13.89
C ARG A 215 20.55 -14.60 -14.00
N ASP A 216 20.10 -13.36 -14.19
CA ASP A 216 19.05 -13.13 -15.17
C ASP A 216 19.29 -11.79 -15.88
N SER A 217 19.66 -11.90 -17.16
CA SER A 217 19.89 -10.77 -18.05
C SER A 217 18.87 -10.87 -19.18
N SER A 218 17.83 -10.06 -19.11
CA SER A 218 17.05 -9.70 -20.30
C SER A 218 16.77 -8.20 -20.32
N GLU A 219 16.99 -7.62 -21.49
CA GLU A 219 17.01 -6.19 -21.77
C GLU A 219 15.60 -5.63 -21.92
N ARG A 220 15.41 -4.38 -21.49
CA ARG A 220 14.45 -3.40 -22.04
C ARG A 220 14.82 -2.00 -21.54
N LYS A 221 15.10 -1.10 -22.48
CA LYS A 221 15.22 0.35 -22.27
C LYS A 221 13.81 0.96 -22.39
N ALA A 222 13.26 1.55 -21.32
CA ALA A 222 12.39 2.74 -21.38
C ALA A 222 11.83 3.16 -20.01
N SER A 223 11.93 4.47 -19.71
CA SER A 223 11.20 5.24 -18.69
C SER A 223 11.40 4.91 -17.19
N LEU A 224 12.64 5.00 -16.70
CA LEU A 224 13.00 4.83 -15.27
C LEU A 224 12.44 5.92 -14.31
N LEU A 225 11.61 6.85 -14.79
CA LEU A 225 11.28 8.09 -14.07
C LEU A 225 10.03 8.02 -13.19
N ARG A 226 9.27 6.91 -13.16
CA ARG A 226 8.09 6.80 -12.30
C ARG A 226 8.16 5.60 -11.35
N VAL A 227 8.94 5.77 -10.29
CA VAL A 227 8.99 4.84 -9.15
C VAL A 227 7.63 4.86 -8.44
N HIS A 228 6.92 3.73 -8.50
CA HIS A 228 5.73 3.54 -7.68
C HIS A 228 6.15 2.86 -6.38
N GLY A 229 5.88 3.47 -5.22
CA GLY A 229 6.29 2.93 -3.92
C GLY A 229 5.87 1.48 -3.66
N HIS A 230 4.64 1.10 -4.02
CA HIS A 230 4.20 -0.30 -3.92
C HIS A 230 4.91 -1.23 -4.91
N GLY A 231 5.34 -0.71 -6.07
CA GLY A 231 6.14 -1.49 -7.02
C GLY A 231 7.46 -1.93 -6.39
N LEU A 232 8.14 -1.03 -5.66
CA LEU A 232 9.35 -1.39 -4.90
C LEU A 232 9.06 -2.46 -3.85
N CYS A 233 8.01 -2.30 -3.05
CA CYS A 233 7.66 -3.27 -2.02
C CYS A 233 7.32 -4.66 -2.60
N ILE A 234 6.54 -4.74 -3.70
CA ILE A 234 6.29 -5.99 -4.45
C ILE A 234 7.62 -6.64 -4.86
N SER A 235 8.56 -5.82 -5.32
CA SER A 235 9.86 -6.27 -5.80
C SER A 235 10.76 -6.79 -4.69
N SER A 236 10.76 -6.11 -3.55
CA SER A 236 11.44 -6.54 -2.33
C SER A 236 10.93 -7.91 -1.90
N VAL A 237 9.61 -8.06 -1.79
CA VAL A 237 8.96 -9.33 -1.44
C VAL A 237 9.40 -10.44 -2.39
N LEU A 238 9.25 -10.22 -3.70
CA LEU A 238 9.66 -11.19 -4.70
C LEU A 238 11.15 -11.56 -4.58
N LYS A 239 12.03 -10.58 -4.44
CA LYS A 239 13.48 -10.80 -4.34
C LYS A 239 13.84 -11.63 -3.10
N TYR A 240 13.22 -11.35 -1.97
CA TYR A 240 13.48 -12.08 -0.72
C TYR A 240 12.92 -13.50 -0.75
N LEU A 241 11.73 -13.71 -1.31
CA LEU A 241 11.14 -15.04 -1.47
C LEU A 241 11.94 -15.91 -2.44
N LEU A 242 12.39 -15.35 -3.57
CA LEU A 242 13.27 -16.05 -4.52
C LEU A 242 14.64 -16.39 -3.90
N ARG A 243 15.06 -15.64 -2.86
CA ARG A 243 16.25 -15.92 -2.06
C ARG A 243 16.00 -16.89 -0.90
N GLY A 244 14.81 -17.48 -0.80
CA GLY A 244 14.49 -18.53 0.15
C GLY A 244 13.94 -18.07 1.50
N LEU A 245 13.57 -16.80 1.66
CA LEU A 245 12.82 -16.39 2.86
C LEU A 245 11.44 -17.05 2.88
N SER A 246 11.00 -17.49 4.06
CA SER A 246 9.63 -17.96 4.27
C SER A 246 8.62 -16.82 4.14
N PHE A 247 7.35 -17.16 3.87
CA PHE A 247 6.29 -16.14 3.89
C PHE A 247 6.19 -15.44 5.24
N GLU A 248 6.36 -16.14 6.35
CA GLU A 248 6.32 -15.52 7.68
C GLU A 248 7.51 -14.57 7.91
N GLN A 249 8.69 -14.91 7.40
CA GLN A 249 9.84 -14.00 7.44
C GLN A 249 9.60 -12.76 6.56
N ALA A 250 9.06 -12.92 5.36
CA ALA A 250 8.72 -11.81 4.47
C ALA A 250 7.61 -10.92 5.07
N LYS A 251 6.57 -11.52 5.66
CA LYS A 251 5.49 -10.82 6.37
C LYS A 251 6.04 -10.00 7.54
N SER A 252 6.89 -10.62 8.36
CA SER A 252 7.55 -9.95 9.48
C SER A 252 8.41 -8.78 9.00
N MET A 253 9.22 -8.99 7.97
CA MET A 253 10.11 -7.96 7.42
C MET A 253 9.34 -6.76 6.84
N GLY A 254 8.26 -6.99 6.09
CA GLY A 254 7.43 -5.91 5.56
C GLY A 254 6.26 -5.50 6.47
N ARG A 255 6.25 -5.98 7.73
CA ARG A 255 5.33 -5.57 8.80
C ARG A 255 3.85 -5.76 8.45
N TRP A 256 3.51 -6.86 7.79
CA TRP A 256 2.12 -7.23 7.52
C TRP A 256 1.51 -7.98 8.71
N ASN A 257 0.42 -7.43 9.25
CA ASN A 257 -0.39 -8.08 10.28
C ASN A 257 -1.59 -8.85 9.71
N SER A 258 -1.80 -8.84 8.39
CA SER A 258 -2.95 -9.45 7.73
C SER A 258 -2.59 -10.09 6.40
N ASP A 259 -3.54 -10.83 5.82
CA ASP A 259 -3.42 -11.48 4.52
C ASP A 259 -3.32 -10.50 3.33
N SER A 260 -3.31 -9.20 3.59
CA SER A 260 -3.00 -8.18 2.58
C SER A 260 -1.61 -8.39 1.94
N PHE A 261 -0.71 -9.14 2.59
CA PHE A 261 0.54 -9.62 2.00
C PHE A 261 0.33 -10.37 0.68
N ALA A 262 -0.78 -11.10 0.51
CA ALA A 262 -1.05 -11.85 -0.71
C ALA A 262 -1.13 -10.96 -1.96
N LEU A 263 -1.49 -9.68 -1.80
CA LEU A 263 -1.51 -8.70 -2.89
C LEU A 263 -0.11 -8.34 -3.42
N TYR A 264 0.94 -8.67 -2.67
CA TYR A 264 2.34 -8.40 -3.02
C TYR A 264 3.04 -9.61 -3.62
N LEU A 265 2.36 -10.76 -3.68
CA LEU A 265 2.88 -11.98 -4.31
C LEU A 265 2.74 -11.87 -5.83
N HIS A 266 3.87 -11.89 -6.52
CA HIS A 266 3.96 -12.00 -7.97
C HIS A 266 4.69 -13.30 -8.34
N GLN A 267 4.46 -13.82 -9.55
CA GLN A 267 5.03 -15.08 -10.02
C GLN A 267 4.71 -16.28 -9.08
N HIS A 268 3.45 -16.41 -8.69
CA HIS A 268 2.96 -17.47 -7.81
C HIS A 268 3.54 -18.88 -8.11
N PRO A 269 3.63 -19.36 -9.37
CA PRO A 269 4.18 -20.68 -9.64
C PRO A 269 5.65 -20.83 -9.23
N VAL A 270 6.48 -19.81 -9.49
CA VAL A 270 7.92 -19.83 -9.16
C VAL A 270 8.13 -19.69 -7.65
N VAL A 271 7.35 -18.83 -7.02
CA VAL A 271 7.41 -18.60 -5.57
C VAL A 271 6.91 -19.83 -4.79
N LEU A 272 5.89 -20.53 -5.27
CA LEU A 272 5.27 -21.66 -4.58
C LEU A 272 5.93 -23.01 -4.90
N ALA A 273 6.59 -23.18 -6.04
CA ALA A 273 7.21 -24.45 -6.42
C ALA A 273 8.17 -25.03 -5.36
N PRO A 274 9.07 -24.25 -4.72
CA PRO A 274 9.93 -24.75 -3.66
C PRO A 274 9.18 -25.21 -2.39
N TYR A 275 7.98 -24.69 -2.16
CA TYR A 275 7.16 -25.03 -1.00
C TYR A 275 6.31 -26.27 -1.24
N ILE A 276 5.74 -26.40 -2.45
CA ILE A 276 4.95 -27.58 -2.84
C ILE A 276 5.85 -28.83 -2.87
N GLN A 277 7.09 -28.70 -3.36
CA GLN A 277 8.04 -29.81 -3.41
C GLN A 277 8.53 -30.26 -2.03
N ARG A 278 8.50 -29.40 -1.00
CA ARG A 278 8.86 -29.76 0.40
C ARG A 278 7.76 -30.51 1.16
N VAL A 279 6.52 -30.46 0.69
CA VAL A 279 5.39 -31.20 1.31
C VAL A 279 5.27 -32.61 0.73
N LEU A 280 5.90 -32.86 -0.42
CA LEU A 280 5.85 -34.14 -1.15
C LEU A 280 7.07 -35.03 -0.90
N LEU A 281 7.99 -34.62 -0.01
CA LEU A 281 9.17 -35.38 0.45
C LEU A 281 9.10 -35.55 1.96
#